data_AF-A0A091AGN9-F1
#
_entry.id   AF-A0A091AGN9-F1
#
_cell.length_a   1.000
_cell.length_b   1.000
_cell.length_c   1.000
_cell.angle_alpha   90.00
_cell.angle_beta   90.00
_cell.angle_gamma   90.00
#
_symmetry.space_group_name_H-M   'P 1'
#
loop_
_entity.id
_entity.type
_entity.pdbx_description
1 polymer ?
#
loop_
_entity_poly.entity_id
_entity_poly.type
_entity_poly.pdbx_seq_one_letter_code
_entity_poly.pdbx_strand_id
1 'polypeptide(L)'
;MRVFKIKFGMSGENVDAFGIRFYGDFDGRIGHDGSFSEIFSDPDAPPVAEHERITLWFIFEKIRPYDKVSDLIRQISAALKKKGYMIKVSSVDGLVDTTSQTYSNKPERHFPASYRMHGCNAATGFSITAEKVDAKLKFTAKEIVSIKELAVKFGQNIYGRTLKMVDVKKANEKRV
;
A
#
# COMPACT_ATOMS: atom_id res chain seq x y z
N MET A 1 8.59 -15.08 -10.47
CA MET A 1 7.20 -14.56 -10.43
C MET A 1 7.19 -13.13 -10.97
N ARG A 2 6.19 -12.75 -11.79
CA ARG A 2 6.04 -11.38 -12.30
C ARG A 2 5.33 -10.51 -11.26
N VAL A 3 5.76 -9.25 -11.16
CA VAL A 3 5.12 -8.24 -10.32
C VAL A 3 4.78 -7.01 -11.14
N PHE A 4 3.52 -6.60 -11.10
CA PHE A 4 3.07 -5.34 -11.69
C PHE A 4 2.91 -4.28 -10.61
N LYS A 5 3.53 -3.12 -10.80
CA LYS A 5 3.62 -2.04 -9.81
C LYS A 5 2.98 -0.77 -10.35
N ILE A 6 2.12 -0.16 -9.52
CA ILE A 6 1.54 1.16 -9.77
C ILE A 6 1.87 2.04 -8.56
N LYS A 7 2.31 3.28 -8.81
CA LYS A 7 2.64 4.26 -7.76
C LYS A 7 1.94 5.59 -8.04
N PHE A 8 1.51 6.25 -6.97
CA PHE A 8 0.93 7.58 -6.96
C PHE A 8 1.64 8.46 -5.94
N GLY A 9 1.70 9.76 -6.21
CA GLY A 9 2.32 10.74 -5.31
C GLY A 9 3.84 10.84 -5.48
N MET A 10 4.51 11.42 -4.49
CA MET A 10 5.95 11.73 -4.58
C MET A 10 6.85 10.56 -4.17
N SER A 11 8.15 10.73 -4.28
CA SER A 11 9.17 9.80 -3.77
C SER A 11 9.91 10.44 -2.60
N GLY A 12 10.16 9.67 -1.54
CA GLY A 12 10.79 10.14 -0.30
C GLY A 12 10.16 9.47 0.92
N GLU A 13 10.69 9.76 2.11
CA GLU A 13 10.20 9.19 3.38
C GLU A 13 9.08 10.02 4.03
N ASN A 14 9.06 11.34 3.80
CA ASN A 14 8.04 12.25 4.34
C ASN A 14 7.19 12.83 3.21
N VAL A 15 6.46 11.97 2.51
CA VAL A 15 5.59 12.38 1.41
C VAL A 15 4.29 11.60 1.40
N ASP A 16 3.22 12.24 0.94
CA ASP A 16 2.01 11.52 0.57
C ASP A 16 2.26 10.70 -0.70
N ALA A 17 2.20 9.38 -0.54
CA ALA A 17 2.33 8.45 -1.64
C ALA A 17 1.59 7.15 -1.33
N PHE A 18 1.08 6.50 -2.36
CA PHE A 18 0.55 5.15 -2.23
C PHE A 18 0.87 4.33 -3.46
N GLY A 19 0.73 3.03 -3.35
CA GLY A 19 0.94 2.16 -4.49
C GLY A 19 0.33 0.78 -4.33
N ILE A 20 0.40 0.07 -5.44
CA ILE A 20 -0.20 -1.24 -5.62
C ILE A 20 0.87 -2.14 -6.20
N ARG A 21 0.99 -3.35 -5.65
CA ARG A 21 1.80 -4.42 -6.23
C ARG A 21 0.89 -5.61 -6.47
N PHE A 22 0.84 -6.09 -7.70
CA PHE A 22 0.16 -7.33 -8.08
C PHE A 22 1.21 -8.41 -8.25
N TYR A 23 0.98 -9.57 -7.65
CA TYR A 23 1.88 -10.72 -7.65
C TYR A 23 1.13 -11.93 -8.19
N GLY A 24 1.59 -12.47 -9.32
CA GLY A 24 0.97 -13.62 -9.97
C GLY A 24 1.18 -13.60 -11.47
N ASP A 25 0.34 -14.36 -12.17
CA ASP A 25 0.28 -14.36 -13.63
C ASP A 25 -0.62 -13.24 -14.15
N PHE A 26 -0.38 -12.82 -15.39
CA PHE A 26 -1.07 -11.71 -16.03
C PHE A 26 -1.52 -12.12 -17.42
N ASP A 27 -2.72 -11.73 -17.80
CA ASP A 27 -3.15 -11.80 -19.19
C ASP A 27 -2.33 -10.86 -20.08
N GLY A 28 -2.11 -11.26 -21.34
CA GLY A 28 -1.12 -10.68 -22.26
C GLY A 28 -1.32 -9.22 -22.69
N ARG A 29 -2.26 -8.47 -22.10
CA ARG A 29 -2.55 -7.05 -22.42
C ARG A 29 -2.45 -6.10 -21.22
N ILE A 30 -1.69 -6.47 -20.21
CA ILE A 30 -1.50 -5.64 -19.01
C ILE A 30 -0.17 -4.91 -19.14
N GLY A 31 -0.13 -3.59 -18.85
CA GLY A 31 1.14 -2.85 -18.81
C GLY A 31 1.13 -1.36 -19.16
N HIS A 32 -0.02 -0.76 -19.51
CA HIS A 32 -0.04 0.66 -19.90
C HIS A 32 0.14 1.64 -18.71
N ASP A 33 -0.25 1.25 -17.50
CA ASP A 33 -0.39 2.14 -16.34
C ASP A 33 0.62 1.89 -15.20
N GLY A 34 1.70 1.15 -15.46
CA GLY A 34 2.65 0.77 -14.40
C GLY A 34 3.92 0.13 -14.94
N SER A 35 4.69 -0.49 -14.05
CA SER A 35 5.93 -1.18 -14.41
C SER A 35 5.89 -2.65 -14.00
N PHE A 36 6.45 -3.51 -14.84
CA PHE A 36 6.74 -4.89 -14.47
C PHE A 36 8.14 -5.00 -13.88
N SER A 37 8.27 -5.85 -12.87
CA SER A 37 9.55 -6.35 -12.40
C SER A 37 9.44 -7.83 -12.13
N GLU A 38 10.51 -8.57 -12.33
CA GLU A 38 10.59 -9.97 -11.93
C GLU A 38 11.14 -10.05 -10.52
N ILE A 39 10.52 -10.91 -9.70
CA ILE A 39 11.14 -11.38 -8.47
C ILE A 39 11.75 -12.74 -8.79
N PHE A 40 13.09 -12.76 -8.79
CA PHE A 40 13.85 -13.99 -8.64
C PHE A 40 13.69 -14.40 -7.18
N SER A 41 12.94 -15.48 -6.97
CA SER A 41 12.83 -16.08 -5.64
C SER A 41 14.08 -16.90 -5.40
N ASP A 42 14.55 -16.94 -4.15
CA ASP A 42 15.54 -17.92 -3.71
C ASP A 42 15.06 -19.33 -4.14
N PRO A 43 15.90 -20.18 -4.76
CA PRO A 43 15.50 -21.54 -5.16
C PRO A 43 14.99 -22.40 -4.00
N ASP A 44 15.39 -22.08 -2.76
CA ASP A 44 14.93 -22.78 -1.55
C ASP A 44 13.69 -22.13 -0.92
N ALA A 45 13.25 -20.96 -1.41
CA ALA A 45 12.01 -20.37 -0.95
C ALA A 45 10.82 -21.17 -1.49
N PRO A 46 9.85 -21.56 -0.65
CA PRO A 46 8.63 -22.20 -1.11
C PRO A 46 8.01 -21.32 -2.21
N PRO A 47 7.54 -21.90 -3.33
CA PRO A 47 7.07 -21.14 -4.47
C PRO A 47 6.14 -20.04 -4.01
N VAL A 48 6.47 -18.80 -4.36
CA VAL A 48 5.70 -17.62 -3.95
C VAL A 48 4.38 -17.64 -4.73
N ALA A 49 3.46 -18.44 -4.20
CA ALA A 49 2.05 -18.63 -4.49
C ALA A 49 1.65 -19.00 -5.94
N GLU A 50 0.96 -20.12 -6.04
CA GLU A 50 -0.01 -20.45 -7.10
C GLU A 50 -1.18 -19.44 -7.19
N HIS A 51 -1.23 -18.44 -6.28
CA HIS A 51 -2.37 -17.56 -6.07
C HIS A 51 -2.08 -16.08 -6.32
N GLU A 52 -3.05 -15.38 -6.90
CA GLU A 52 -3.04 -13.93 -7.11
C GLU A 52 -3.02 -13.16 -5.79
N ARG A 53 -1.94 -12.39 -5.56
CA ARG A 53 -1.82 -11.51 -4.39
C ARG A 53 -1.71 -10.06 -4.79
N ILE A 54 -2.23 -9.20 -3.94
CA ILE A 54 -2.06 -7.75 -4.04
C ILE A 54 -1.51 -7.19 -2.74
N THR A 55 -0.61 -6.21 -2.84
CA THR A 55 -0.21 -5.36 -1.72
C THR A 55 -0.57 -3.92 -2.02
N LEU A 56 -1.36 -3.31 -1.14
CA LEU A 56 -1.60 -1.87 -1.12
C LEU A 56 -0.77 -1.26 0.00
N TRP A 57 -0.06 -0.18 -0.28
CA TRP A 57 0.72 0.56 0.72
C TRP A 57 0.44 2.05 0.62
N PHE A 58 0.44 2.73 1.76
CA PHE A 58 0.15 4.14 1.90
C PHE A 58 1.17 4.77 2.86
N ILE A 59 1.77 5.87 2.44
CA ILE A 59 2.73 6.69 3.20
C ILE A 59 2.10 8.08 3.36
N PHE A 60 2.34 8.70 4.50
CA PHE A 60 1.85 10.02 4.84
C PHE A 60 3.01 11.02 4.92
N GLU A 61 2.80 12.23 4.42
CA GLU A 61 3.74 13.34 4.62
C GLU A 61 3.94 13.67 6.10
N LYS A 62 2.86 13.55 6.89
CA LYS A 62 2.86 13.74 8.34
C LYS A 62 2.33 12.49 9.02
N ILE A 63 2.95 12.14 10.15
CA ILE A 63 2.50 11.01 10.97
C ILE A 63 1.03 11.20 11.37
N ARG A 64 0.31 10.09 11.49
CA ARG A 64 -1.10 10.06 11.87
C ARG A 64 -1.34 9.24 13.13
N PRO A 65 -2.33 9.59 13.97
CA PRO A 65 -2.68 8.81 15.14
C PRO A 65 -2.92 7.33 14.81
N TYR A 66 -2.43 6.44 15.67
CA TYR A 66 -2.50 4.99 15.46
C TYR A 66 -3.93 4.46 15.28
N ASP A 67 -4.89 5.01 16.03
CA ASP A 67 -6.31 4.65 15.93
C ASP A 67 -6.88 4.97 14.55
N LYS A 68 -6.54 6.14 13.99
CA LYS A 68 -6.93 6.54 12.63
C LYS A 68 -6.31 5.62 11.59
N VAL A 69 -5.04 5.24 11.73
CA VAL A 69 -4.41 4.30 10.80
C VAL A 69 -5.03 2.92 10.89
N SER A 70 -5.34 2.45 12.11
CA SER A 70 -6.05 1.19 12.34
C SER A 70 -7.45 1.19 11.71
N ASP A 71 -8.17 2.32 11.78
CA ASP A 71 -9.46 2.50 11.09
C ASP A 71 -9.32 2.40 9.58
N LEU A 72 -8.29 3.03 9.00
CA LEU A 72 -8.01 2.94 7.57
C LEU A 72 -7.73 1.49 7.15
N ILE A 73 -6.92 0.77 7.92
CA ILE A 73 -6.64 -0.67 7.68
C ILE A 73 -7.96 -1.47 7.71
N ARG A 74 -8.84 -1.23 8.68
CA ARG A 74 -10.15 -1.90 8.76
C ARG A 74 -11.02 -1.60 7.53
N GLN A 75 -11.10 -0.35 7.10
CA GLN A 75 -11.90 0.08 5.95
C GLN A 75 -11.40 -0.55 4.64
N ILE A 76 -10.10 -0.48 4.35
CA ILE A 76 -9.54 -1.07 3.14
C ILE A 76 -9.66 -2.60 3.14
N SER A 77 -9.47 -3.23 4.31
CA SER A 77 -9.66 -4.67 4.48
C SER A 77 -11.08 -5.10 4.11
N ALA A 78 -12.08 -4.37 4.61
CA ALA A 78 -13.48 -4.63 4.29
C ALA A 78 -13.79 -4.44 2.80
N ALA A 79 -13.21 -3.41 2.17
CA ALA A 79 -13.37 -3.17 0.75
C ALA A 79 -12.73 -4.28 -0.12
N LEU A 80 -11.56 -4.78 0.28
CA LEU A 80 -10.89 -5.90 -0.38
C LEU A 80 -11.66 -7.23 -0.22
N LYS A 81 -12.18 -7.51 0.98
CA LYS A 81 -13.04 -8.69 1.22
C LYS A 81 -14.27 -8.70 0.31
N LYS A 82 -14.92 -7.55 0.12
CA LYS A 82 -16.04 -7.40 -0.83
C LYS A 82 -15.66 -7.69 -2.30
N LYS A 83 -14.38 -7.62 -2.65
CA LYS A 83 -13.85 -7.98 -3.98
C LYS A 83 -13.32 -9.42 -4.08
N GLY A 84 -13.59 -10.26 -3.08
CA GLY A 84 -13.18 -11.66 -3.05
C GLY A 84 -11.71 -11.88 -2.66
N TYR A 85 -11.13 -10.94 -1.88
CA TYR A 85 -9.79 -11.09 -1.33
C TYR A 85 -9.82 -11.46 0.15
N MET A 86 -8.93 -12.36 0.54
CA MET A 86 -8.62 -12.72 1.91
C MET A 86 -7.39 -11.93 2.37
N ILE A 87 -7.50 -11.23 3.51
CA ILE A 87 -6.35 -10.51 4.06
C ILE A 87 -5.37 -11.53 4.65
N LYS A 88 -4.12 -11.50 4.19
CA LYS A 88 -3.04 -12.35 4.72
C LYS A 88 -2.23 -11.62 5.77
N VAL A 89 -1.89 -10.36 5.49
CA VAL A 89 -1.07 -9.52 6.36
C VAL A 89 -1.57 -8.09 6.30
N SER A 90 -1.58 -7.41 7.43
CA SER A 90 -1.70 -5.96 7.53
C SER A 90 -0.63 -5.44 8.47
N SER A 91 0.00 -4.32 8.12
CA SER A 91 1.05 -3.68 8.91
C SER A 91 0.72 -2.22 9.12
N VAL A 92 1.06 -1.71 10.32
CA VAL A 92 1.19 -0.28 10.58
C VAL A 92 2.68 0.05 10.43
N ASP A 93 3.01 0.97 9.54
CA ASP A 93 4.38 1.23 9.12
C ASP A 93 4.92 2.50 9.78
N GLY A 94 6.18 2.47 10.21
CA GLY A 94 6.86 3.60 10.85
C GLY A 94 6.16 4.09 12.12
N LEU A 95 5.90 3.15 13.05
CA LEU A 95 5.37 3.46 14.39
C LEU A 95 6.34 4.36 15.16
N VAL A 96 5.80 5.42 15.77
CA VAL A 96 6.56 6.38 16.58
C VAL A 96 5.82 6.74 17.86
N ASP A 97 6.58 6.99 18.94
CA ASP A 97 6.08 7.51 20.21
C ASP A 97 6.15 9.05 20.21
N THR A 98 4.99 9.70 20.18
CA THR A 98 4.90 11.17 20.12
C THR A 98 5.15 11.85 21.46
N THR A 99 5.35 11.09 22.56
CA THR A 99 5.78 11.63 23.85
C THR A 99 7.30 11.85 23.94
N SER A 100 8.07 11.26 23.01
CA SER A 100 9.52 11.40 22.97
C SER A 100 9.97 12.85 22.71
N GLN A 101 11.17 13.18 23.20
CA GLN A 101 11.73 14.54 23.08
C GLN A 101 11.84 15.03 21.63
N THR A 102 12.01 14.11 20.67
CA THR A 102 12.02 14.40 19.22
C THR A 102 10.76 15.13 18.73
N TYR A 103 9.64 14.97 19.43
CA TYR A 103 8.37 15.61 19.10
C TYR A 103 7.99 16.75 20.06
N SER A 104 8.86 17.15 21.00
CA SER A 104 8.54 18.13 22.06
C SER A 104 7.90 19.42 21.55
N ASN A 105 8.37 19.89 20.39
CA ASN A 105 8.01 21.15 19.75
C ASN A 105 7.19 20.96 18.46
N LYS A 106 6.73 19.74 18.18
CA LYS A 106 5.99 19.42 16.96
C LYS A 106 4.50 19.27 17.27
N PRO A 107 3.60 19.66 16.35
CA PRO A 107 2.17 19.57 16.59
C PRO A 107 1.68 18.14 16.91
N GLU A 108 2.37 17.12 16.40
CA GLU A 108 2.01 15.70 16.56
C GLU A 108 2.13 15.17 18.00
N ARG A 109 2.81 15.89 18.89
CA ARG A 109 2.83 15.62 20.34
C ARG A 109 1.44 15.72 20.98
N HIS A 110 0.54 16.50 20.38
CA HIS A 110 -0.82 16.69 20.88
C HIS A 110 -1.79 15.58 20.45
N PHE A 111 -1.32 14.56 19.74
CA PHE A 111 -2.18 13.44 19.36
C PHE A 111 -2.68 12.67 20.60
N PRO A 112 -3.95 12.24 20.60
CA PRO A 112 -4.52 11.50 21.72
C PRO A 112 -3.82 10.16 21.91
N ALA A 113 -3.74 9.70 23.16
CA ALA A 113 -3.21 8.39 23.48
C ALA A 113 -4.05 7.27 22.83
N SER A 114 -3.39 6.25 22.27
CA SER A 114 -4.10 5.09 21.72
C SER A 114 -4.57 4.17 22.85
N TYR A 115 -5.79 3.64 22.74
CA TYR A 115 -6.34 2.66 23.66
C TYR A 115 -5.73 1.25 23.50
N ARG A 116 -4.85 1.02 22.50
CA ARG A 116 -4.16 -0.26 22.28
C ARG A 116 -2.68 -0.16 22.65
N MET A 117 -2.37 -0.79 23.80
CA MET A 117 -1.09 -1.21 24.39
C MET A 117 0.18 -0.35 24.34
N HIS A 118 0.28 0.77 23.64
CA HIS A 118 1.51 1.60 23.70
C HIS A 118 1.19 3.08 23.44
N GLY A 119 1.08 3.89 24.51
CA GLY A 119 1.27 5.35 24.51
C GLY A 119 0.60 6.21 23.42
N CYS A 120 1.08 7.44 23.29
CA CYS A 120 0.69 8.37 22.22
C CYS A 120 1.37 7.94 20.90
N ASN A 121 0.93 6.83 20.33
CA ASN A 121 1.52 6.30 19.10
C ASN A 121 0.93 6.92 17.84
N ALA A 122 1.81 7.18 16.88
CA ALA A 122 1.48 7.57 15.53
C ALA A 122 2.24 6.70 14.52
N ALA A 123 1.88 6.82 13.24
CA ALA A 123 2.51 6.05 12.18
C ALA A 123 2.71 6.91 10.93
N THR A 124 3.76 6.61 10.17
CA THR A 124 4.05 7.25 8.87
C THR A 124 3.32 6.57 7.71
N GLY A 125 2.72 5.40 7.93
CA GLY A 125 2.01 4.69 6.88
C GLY A 125 1.35 3.40 7.32
N PHE A 126 0.87 2.64 6.35
CA PHE A 126 0.41 1.27 6.54
C PHE A 126 0.42 0.52 5.21
N SER A 127 0.36 -0.80 5.32
CA SER A 127 0.26 -1.69 4.18
C SER A 127 -0.65 -2.88 4.45
N ILE A 128 -1.24 -3.41 3.39
CA ILE A 128 -2.09 -4.59 3.44
C ILE A 128 -1.80 -5.50 2.26
N THR A 129 -1.56 -6.77 2.56
CA THR A 129 -1.41 -7.84 1.57
C THR A 129 -2.62 -8.76 1.64
N ALA A 130 -3.24 -8.96 0.49
CA ALA A 130 -4.41 -9.80 0.35
C ALA A 130 -4.25 -10.78 -0.82
N GLU A 131 -4.89 -11.93 -0.71
CA GLU A 131 -4.85 -13.01 -1.69
C GLU A 131 -6.26 -13.27 -2.21
N LYS A 132 -6.40 -13.52 -3.51
CA LYS A 132 -7.69 -13.86 -4.10
C LYS A 132 -8.16 -15.23 -3.60
N VAL A 133 -9.44 -15.35 -3.27
CA VAL A 133 -10.01 -16.61 -2.72
C VAL A 133 -10.16 -17.68 -3.81
N ASP A 134 -10.51 -17.31 -5.04
CA ASP A 134 -10.77 -18.25 -6.15
C ASP A 134 -9.52 -18.46 -7.05
N ALA A 135 -8.38 -18.72 -6.42
CA ALA A 135 -7.08 -18.63 -7.07
C ALA A 135 -6.76 -19.83 -7.99
N LYS A 136 -7.21 -19.74 -9.25
CA LYS A 136 -6.66 -20.41 -10.44
C LYS A 136 -6.58 -19.50 -11.67
N LEU A 137 -6.85 -18.20 -11.51
CA LEU A 137 -6.96 -17.23 -12.60
C LEU A 137 -5.70 -16.34 -12.68
N LYS A 138 -5.47 -15.79 -13.87
CA LYS A 138 -4.47 -14.75 -14.13
C LYS A 138 -5.12 -13.39 -13.92
N PHE A 139 -4.33 -12.40 -13.51
CA PHE A 139 -4.84 -11.05 -13.38
C PHE A 139 -5.33 -10.58 -14.74
N THR A 140 -6.59 -10.15 -14.77
CA THR A 140 -7.19 -9.53 -15.96
C THR A 140 -7.01 -8.02 -15.90
N ALA A 141 -7.06 -7.35 -17.06
CA ALA A 141 -7.03 -5.88 -17.11
C ALA A 141 -8.18 -5.25 -16.30
N LYS A 142 -9.38 -5.87 -16.34
CA LYS A 142 -10.56 -5.42 -15.59
C LYS A 142 -10.33 -5.46 -14.08
N GLU A 143 -9.68 -6.51 -13.58
CA GLU A 143 -9.39 -6.64 -12.15
C GLU A 143 -8.35 -5.62 -11.69
N ILE A 144 -7.29 -5.43 -12.47
CA ILE A 144 -6.27 -4.42 -12.18
C ILE A 144 -6.88 -3.03 -12.13
N VAL A 145 -7.72 -2.67 -13.11
CA VAL A 145 -8.44 -1.39 -13.13
C VAL A 145 -9.33 -1.28 -11.88
N SER A 146 -10.07 -2.33 -11.54
CA SER A 146 -10.97 -2.32 -10.39
C SER A 146 -10.26 -2.13 -9.04
N ILE A 147 -9.06 -2.71 -8.88
CA ILE A 147 -8.22 -2.52 -7.69
C ILE A 147 -7.54 -1.15 -7.70
N LYS A 148 -7.10 -0.68 -8.87
CA LYS A 148 -6.55 0.67 -9.06
C LYS A 148 -7.57 1.74 -8.66
N GLU A 149 -8.80 1.67 -9.16
CA GLU A 149 -9.88 2.60 -8.83
C GLU A 149 -10.21 2.60 -7.34
N LEU A 150 -10.27 1.42 -6.72
CA LEU A 150 -10.47 1.29 -5.29
C LEU A 150 -9.33 1.98 -4.50
N ALA A 151 -8.08 1.73 -4.87
CA ALA A 151 -6.94 2.33 -4.20
C ALA A 151 -6.87 3.85 -4.41
N VAL A 152 -7.20 4.34 -5.60
CA VAL A 152 -7.25 5.78 -5.91
C VAL A 152 -8.35 6.47 -5.10
N LYS A 153 -9.56 5.91 -5.05
CA LYS A 153 -10.65 6.46 -4.25
C LYS A 153 -10.31 6.44 -2.77
N PHE A 154 -9.69 5.37 -2.29
CA PHE A 154 -9.25 5.27 -0.90
C PHE A 154 -8.15 6.28 -0.57
N GLY A 155 -7.16 6.44 -1.47
CA GLY A 155 -6.13 7.46 -1.36
C GLY A 155 -6.72 8.87 -1.30
N GLN A 156 -7.68 9.20 -2.16
CA GLN A 156 -8.35 10.50 -2.12
C GLN A 156 -9.01 10.76 -0.75
N ASN A 157 -9.65 9.76 -0.15
CA ASN A 157 -10.24 9.87 1.18
C ASN A 157 -9.18 10.06 2.28
N ILE A 158 -8.03 9.40 2.17
CA ILE A 158 -6.92 9.52 3.13
C ILE A 158 -6.29 10.92 3.05
N TYR A 159 -5.96 11.38 1.84
CA TYR A 159 -5.13 12.56 1.62
C TYR A 159 -5.96 13.85 1.42
N GLY A 160 -7.28 13.74 1.28
CA GLY A 160 -8.16 14.87 0.96
C GLY A 160 -8.00 15.41 -0.47
N ARG A 161 -7.16 14.77 -1.28
CA ARG A 161 -6.83 15.16 -2.67
C ARG A 161 -6.42 13.96 -3.49
N THR A 162 -6.56 14.07 -4.82
CA THR A 162 -6.07 13.06 -5.75
C THR A 162 -4.56 13.18 -5.93
N LEU A 163 -3.83 12.07 -5.75
CA LEU A 163 -2.41 12.00 -6.09
C LEU A 163 -2.23 11.56 -7.54
N LYS A 164 -1.31 12.19 -8.28
CA LYS A 164 -1.01 11.83 -9.66
C LYS A 164 -0.27 10.50 -9.73
N MET A 165 -0.59 9.68 -10.73
CA MET A 165 0.15 8.48 -11.04
C MET A 165 1.57 8.84 -11.49
N VAL A 166 2.57 8.12 -10.99
CA VAL A 166 3.96 8.31 -11.38
C VAL A 166 4.23 7.46 -12.62
N ASP A 167 4.64 8.10 -13.71
CA ASP A 167 5.18 7.39 -14.86
C ASP A 167 6.57 6.86 -14.51
N VAL A 168 6.65 5.57 -14.19
CA VAL A 168 7.89 4.92 -13.76
C VAL A 168 8.90 4.80 -14.91
N LYS A 169 8.46 4.90 -16.19
CA LYS A 169 9.38 4.90 -17.34
C LYS A 169 10.25 6.15 -17.38
N LYS A 170 9.66 7.33 -17.16
CA LYS A 170 10.39 8.62 -17.16
C LYS A 170 11.27 8.85 -15.93
N ALA A 171 11.00 8.16 -14.81
CA ALA A 171 11.76 8.31 -13.58
C ALA A 171 13.18 7.73 -13.66
N ASN A 172 13.39 6.70 -14.51
CA ASN A 172 14.70 6.09 -14.72
C ASN A 172 15.55 6.83 -15.76
N GLU A 173 14.94 7.57 -16.69
CA GLU A 173 15.68 8.37 -17.69
C GLU A 173 16.32 9.64 -17.10
N LYS A 174 15.83 10.14 -15.96
CA LYS A 174 16.40 11.31 -15.27
C LYS A 174 17.56 11.00 -14.32
N ARG A 175 18.04 9.75 -14.31
CA ARG A 175 19.15 9.29 -13.44
C ARG A 175 20.40 8.86 -14.24
N VAL A 176 20.46 9.18 -15.53
CA VAL A 176 21.64 8.99 -16.39
C VAL A 176 22.23 10.35 -16.73
#